data_AF-A0A354BJ40-F1
#
_entry.id   AF-A0A354BJ40-F1
#
_cell.length_a   1.000
_cell.length_b   1.000
_cell.length_c   1.000
_cell.angle_alpha   90.00
_cell.angle_beta   90.00
_cell.angle_gamma   90.00
#
_symmetry.space_group_name_H-M   'P 1'
#
loop_
_entity.id
_entity.type
_entity.pdbx_description
1 polymer ?
#
loop_
_entity_poly.entity_id
_entity_poly.type
_entity_poly.pdbx_seq_one_letter_code
_entity_poly.pdbx_strand_id
1 'polypeptide(L)'
;RHRSVHEERKEMRFNPKTPLLAKLVSLLPFRLTAAQERVIREIFRDMISPRPMNRLVQGDVGSGKTAVALQAIVMACGSGYQAALLAPTEILAEQH
;
A
#
# COMPACT_ATOMS: atom_id res chain seq x y z
N ARG A 1 -2.60 25.27 17.24
CA ARG A 1 -3.55 24.25 17.76
C ARG A 1 -2.91 22.86 17.60
N HIS A 2 -2.09 22.44 18.56
CA HIS A 2 -1.54 21.08 18.61
C HIS A 2 -2.66 20.14 19.04
N ARG A 3 -3.27 19.44 18.08
CA ARG A 3 -4.13 18.29 18.40
C ARG A 3 -3.18 17.20 18.87
N SER A 4 -3.24 16.86 20.15
CA SER A 4 -2.60 15.68 20.71
C SER A 4 -3.05 14.50 19.85
N VAL A 5 -2.16 13.98 19.01
CA VAL A 5 -2.43 12.77 18.22
C VAL A 5 -2.67 11.69 19.27
N HIS A 6 -3.94 11.37 19.52
CA HIS A 6 -4.29 10.17 20.26
C HIS A 6 -3.45 9.05 19.63
N GLU A 7 -2.73 8.28 20.44
CA GLU A 7 -2.10 7.06 19.96
C GLU A 7 -3.21 6.07 19.59
N GLU A 8 -3.82 6.29 18.43
CA GLU A 8 -4.80 5.40 17.85
C GLU A 8 -4.08 4.07 17.63
N ARG A 9 -4.48 3.05 18.38
CA ARG A 9 -4.05 1.68 18.14
C ARG A 9 -4.87 1.13 17.01
N LYS A 10 -4.20 0.53 16.03
CA LYS A 10 -4.82 -0.18 14.94
C LYS A 10 -5.14 -1.61 15.38
N GLU A 11 -6.40 -2.00 15.22
CA GLU A 11 -6.85 -3.37 15.49
C GLU A 11 -6.58 -4.33 14.32
N MET A 12 -6.53 -3.79 13.09
CA MET A 12 -6.25 -4.57 11.88
C MET A 12 -4.87 -5.24 11.95
N ARG A 13 -4.85 -6.56 11.72
CA ARG A 13 -3.62 -7.36 11.67
C ARG A 13 -3.36 -7.81 10.23
N PHE A 14 -2.36 -7.20 9.60
CA PHE A 14 -2.00 -7.54 8.23
C PHE A 14 -0.95 -8.64 8.20
N ASN A 15 -1.09 -9.57 7.26
CA ASN A 15 -0.13 -10.63 6.99
C ASN A 15 0.73 -10.25 5.77
N PRO A 16 2.04 -9.97 5.90
CA PRO A 16 2.90 -9.63 4.76
C PRO A 16 3.25 -10.84 3.88
N LYS A 17 2.79 -12.04 4.22
CA LYS A 17 3.07 -13.30 3.52
C LYS A 17 1.82 -13.91 2.89
N THR A 18 0.80 -13.12 2.58
CA THR A 18 -0.39 -13.64 1.90
C THR A 18 0.03 -14.26 0.55
N PRO A 19 -0.57 -15.37 0.12
CA PRO A 19 -0.28 -15.96 -1.20
C PRO A 19 -0.66 -15.02 -2.34
N LEU A 20 -1.57 -14.07 -2.11
CA LEU A 20 -1.97 -13.08 -3.11
C LEU A 20 -0.84 -12.12 -3.48
N LEU A 21 0.09 -11.83 -2.57
CA LEU A 21 1.26 -10.99 -2.86
C LEU A 21 2.21 -11.68 -3.86
N ALA A 22 2.48 -12.97 -3.66
CA ALA A 22 3.29 -13.74 -4.61
C ALA A 22 2.60 -13.83 -5.99
N LYS A 23 1.28 -14.06 -6.00
CA LYS A 23 0.48 -14.05 -7.23
C LYS A 23 0.54 -12.69 -7.94
N LEU A 24 0.41 -11.59 -7.21
CA LEU A 24 0.52 -10.24 -7.78
C LEU A 24 1.87 -10.05 -8.47
N VAL A 25 2.98 -10.37 -7.80
CA VAL A 25 4.33 -10.21 -8.38
C VAL A 25 4.48 -11.04 -9.66
N SER A 26 3.91 -12.25 -9.72
CA SER A 26 3.96 -13.08 -10.93
C SER A 26 3.14 -12.54 -12.11
N LEU A 27 2.16 -11.66 -11.86
CA LEU A 27 1.30 -11.06 -12.87
C LEU A 27 1.86 -9.74 -13.42
N LEU A 28 2.86 -9.15 -12.77
CA LEU A 28 3.45 -7.90 -13.24
C LEU A 28 4.27 -8.16 -14.52
N PRO A 29 4.03 -7.41 -15.62
CA PRO A 29 4.78 -7.55 -16.86
C PRO A 29 6.19 -6.92 -16.78
N PHE A 30 6.64 -6.56 -15.59
CA PHE A 30 7.91 -5.92 -15.30
C PHE A 30 8.42 -6.34 -13.93
N ARG A 31 9.70 -6.12 -13.67
CA ARG A 31 10.29 -6.28 -12.34
C ARG A 31 10.20 -4.97 -11.57
N LEU A 32 9.95 -5.07 -10.27
CA LEU A 32 10.01 -3.91 -9.39
C LEU A 32 11.45 -3.38 -9.33
N THR A 33 11.59 -2.07 -9.28
CA THR A 33 12.90 -1.44 -9.07
C THR A 33 13.31 -1.58 -7.60
N ALA A 34 14.61 -1.49 -7.32
CA ALA A 34 15.11 -1.52 -5.93
C ALA A 34 14.48 -0.43 -5.05
N ALA A 35 14.18 0.75 -5.63
CA ALA A 35 13.49 1.83 -4.94
C ALA A 35 12.04 1.47 -4.61
N GLN A 36 11.29 0.90 -5.56
CA GLN A 36 9.93 0.44 -5.33
C GLN A 36 9.89 -0.65 -4.25
N GLU A 37 10.76 -1.65 -4.33
CA GLU A 37 10.85 -2.71 -3.32
C GLU A 37 11.15 -2.17 -1.92
N ARG A 38 12.05 -1.18 -1.81
CA ARG A 38 12.34 -0.52 -0.54
C ARG A 38 11.10 0.15 0.02
N VAL A 39 10.39 0.93 -0.78
CA VAL A 39 9.15 1.62 -0.35
C VAL A 39 8.06 0.61 0.02
N ILE A 40 7.91 -0.50 -0.72
CA ILE A 40 6.98 -1.57 -0.39
C ILE A 40 7.31 -2.18 0.98
N ARG A 41 8.59 -2.46 1.26
CA ARG A 41 9.01 -2.97 2.59
C ARG A 41 8.70 -1.97 3.72
N GLU A 42 8.86 -0.68 3.47
CA GLU A 42 8.48 0.37 4.42
C GLU A 42 6.97 0.42 4.65
N ILE A 43 6.17 0.37 3.58
CA ILE A 43 4.70 0.28 3.66
C ILE A 43 4.28 -0.95 4.46
N PHE A 44 4.85 -2.12 4.17
CA PHE A 44 4.51 -3.35 4.90
C PHE A 44 4.86 -3.23 6.37
N ARG A 45 5.99 -2.61 6.72
CA ARG A 45 6.37 -2.34 8.10
C ARG A 45 5.35 -1.44 8.80
N ASP A 46 4.89 -0.39 8.14
CA ASP A 46 3.88 0.52 8.70
C ASP A 46 2.50 -0.18 8.80
N MET A 47 2.15 -1.00 7.82
CA MET A 47 0.92 -1.80 7.83
C MET A 47 0.92 -2.86 8.93
N ILE A 48 2.05 -3.48 9.29
CA ILE A 48 2.06 -4.45 10.42
C ILE A 48 2.23 -3.78 11.79
N SER A 49 2.58 -2.49 11.83
CA SER A 49 2.73 -1.72 13.07
C SER A 49 1.42 -1.65 13.87
N PRO A 50 1.48 -1.58 15.20
CA PRO A 50 0.29 -1.34 16.03
C PRO A 50 -0.36 0.04 15.83
N ARG A 51 0.26 0.95 15.06
CA ARG A 51 -0.31 2.27 14.73
C ARG A 51 -0.89 2.28 13.30
N PRO A 52 -1.94 3.06 13.01
CA PRO A 52 -2.40 3.32 11.65
C PRO A 52 -1.26 3.87 10.78
N MET A 53 -1.15 3.37 9.55
CA MET A 53 -0.19 3.91 8.58
C MET A 53 -0.71 5.24 8.05
N ASN A 54 0.10 6.29 8.14
CA ASN A 54 -0.11 7.56 7.46
C ASN A 54 1.17 7.92 6.71
N ARG A 55 1.22 7.57 5.41
CA ARG A 55 2.43 7.67 4.58
C ARG A 55 2.13 8.40 3.27
N LEU A 56 3.01 9.33 2.92
CA LEU A 56 3.07 9.93 1.60
C LEU A 56 4.15 9.23 0.76
N VAL A 57 3.76 8.71 -0.40
CA VAL A 57 4.71 8.16 -1.39
C VAL A 57 4.88 9.19 -2.51
N GLN A 58 6.09 9.74 -2.64
CA GLN A 58 6.43 10.70 -3.68
C GLN A 58 7.33 10.06 -4.74
N GLY A 59 7.18 10.53 -5.98
CA GLY A 59 7.98 10.11 -7.12
C GLY A 59 7.39 10.68 -8.40
N ASP A 60 8.21 10.79 -9.44
CA ASP A 60 7.83 11.39 -10.71
C ASP A 60 6.68 10.66 -11.40
N VAL A 61 6.02 11.33 -12.35
CA VAL A 61 5.02 10.69 -13.22
C VAL A 61 5.71 9.52 -13.96
N GLY A 62 5.05 8.36 -14.02
CA GLY A 62 5.63 7.15 -14.63
C GLY A 62 6.54 6.31 -13.73
N SER A 63 6.88 6.75 -12.51
CA SER A 63 7.73 5.97 -11.57
C SER A 63 7.08 4.69 -10.99
N GLY A 64 5.86 4.36 -11.40
CA GLY A 64 5.17 3.13 -10.99
C GLY A 64 4.58 3.15 -9.58
N LYS A 65 4.21 4.34 -9.05
CA LYS A 65 3.57 4.48 -7.73
C LYS A 65 2.32 3.60 -7.55
N THR A 66 1.55 3.39 -8.62
CA THR A 66 0.38 2.51 -8.61
C THR A 66 0.74 1.07 -8.27
N ALA A 67 1.86 0.54 -8.80
CA ALA A 67 2.31 -0.81 -8.47
C ALA A 67 2.69 -0.93 -6.99
N VAL A 68 3.26 0.12 -6.40
CA VAL A 68 3.55 0.20 -4.96
C VAL A 68 2.25 0.24 -4.13
N ALA A 69 1.27 1.05 -4.53
CA ALA A 69 -0.03 1.13 -3.84
C ALA A 69 -0.80 -0.20 -3.91
N LEU A 70 -0.75 -0.89 -5.06
CA LEU A 70 -1.41 -2.17 -5.27
C LEU A 70 -0.89 -3.26 -4.32
N GLN A 71 0.40 -3.24 -3.96
CA GLN A 71 0.96 -4.17 -2.97
C GLN A 71 0.31 -3.98 -1.58
N ALA A 72 0.05 -2.73 -1.18
CA ALA A 72 -0.64 -2.43 0.08
C ALA A 72 -2.10 -2.92 0.04
N ILE A 73 -2.80 -2.67 -1.06
CA ILE A 73 -4.18 -3.11 -1.28
C ILE A 73 -4.27 -4.65 -1.22
N VAL A 74 -3.39 -5.35 -1.93
CA VAL A 74 -3.39 -6.83 -1.96
C VAL A 74 -3.00 -7.43 -0.61
N MET A 75 -2.11 -6.79 0.16
CA MET A 75 -1.83 -7.21 1.53
C MET A 75 -3.07 -7.08 2.42
N ALA A 76 -3.84 -5.98 2.28
CA ALA A 76 -5.10 -5.79 3.01
C ALA A 76 -6.13 -6.86 2.64
N CYS A 77 -6.40 -7.04 1.36
CA CYS A 77 -7.33 -8.05 0.86
C CYS A 77 -6.94 -9.47 1.24
N GLY A 78 -5.65 -9.82 1.10
CA GLY A 78 -5.14 -11.13 1.51
C GLY A 78 -5.11 -11.37 3.03
N SER A 79 -5.34 -10.33 3.82
CA SER A 79 -5.53 -10.41 5.28
C SER A 79 -7.02 -10.42 5.68
N GLY A 80 -7.94 -10.50 4.71
CA GLY A 80 -9.39 -10.56 4.95
C GLY A 80 -10.07 -9.19 5.11
N TYR A 81 -9.39 -8.10 4.78
CA TYR A 81 -9.95 -6.75 4.86
C TYR A 81 -10.31 -6.20 3.48
N GLN A 82 -11.15 -5.16 3.45
CA GLN A 82 -11.42 -4.39 2.23
C GLN A 82 -10.39 -3.26 2.09
N ALA A 83 -10.19 -2.83 0.85
CA ALA A 83 -9.36 -1.69 0.52
C ALA A 83 -10.14 -0.73 -0.39
N ALA A 84 -9.84 0.56 -0.28
CA ALA A 84 -10.37 1.59 -1.15
C ALA A 84 -9.20 2.39 -1.75
N LEU A 85 -9.26 2.66 -3.05
CA LEU A 85 -8.36 3.57 -3.75
C LEU A 85 -9.16 4.81 -4.12
N LEU A 86 -8.66 5.98 -3.72
CA LEU A 86 -9.29 7.26 -4.02
C LEU A 86 -8.49 7.97 -5.11
N ALA A 87 -9.17 8.40 -6.16
CA ALA A 87 -8.62 9.24 -7.22
C ALA A 87 -9.35 10.59 -7.21
N PRO A 88 -8.67 11.70 -7.57
CA PRO A 88 -9.26 13.04 -7.48
C PRO A 88 -10.24 13.36 -8.62
N THR A 89 -10.25 12.55 -9.69
CA THR A 89 -11.17 12.69 -10.83
C THR A 89 -11.59 11.32 -11.33
N GLU A 90 -12.74 11.25 -12.01
CA GLU A 90 -13.29 10.03 -12.61
C GLU A 90 -12.31 9.40 -13.61
N ILE A 91 -11.67 10.21 -14.46
CA ILE A 91 -10.68 9.73 -15.44
C ILE A 91 -9.52 8.99 -14.75
N LEU A 92 -9.03 9.51 -13.62
CA LEU A 92 -7.97 8.85 -12.86
C LEU A 92 -8.49 7.62 -12.09
N ALA A 93 -9.78 7.58 -11.76
CA ALA A 93 -10.42 6.40 -11.18
C ALA A 93 -10.55 5.27 -12.21
N GLU A 94 -10.92 5.58 -13.46
CA GLU A 94 -11.02 4.58 -14.54
C GLU A 94 -9.65 4.03 -14.98
N GLN A 95 -8.58 4.82 -14.83
CA GLN A 95 -7.22 4.39 -15.13
C GLN A 95 -6.64 3.39 -14.12
N HIS A 96 -7.29 3.18 -12.97
CA HIS A 96 -6.83 2.33 -11.88
C HIS A 96 -7.81 1.19 -11.58
#